data_AF-A0A257LYW2-F1
#
_entry.id   AF-A0A257LYW2-F1
#
_cell.length_a   1.000
_cell.length_b   1.000
_cell.length_c   1.000
_cell.angle_alpha   90.00
_cell.angle_beta   90.00
_cell.angle_gamma   90.00
#
_symmetry.space_group_name_H-M   'P 1'
#
loop_
_entity.id
_entity.type
_entity.pdbx_description
1 polymer ?
#
loop_
_entity_poly.entity_id
_entity_poly.type
_entity_poly.pdbx_seq_one_letter_code
_entity_poly.pdbx_strand_id
1 'polypeptide(L)'
;MDVELEEASMRLGKCDRTGWRTIAARWIGWAVVLTILSYLGIQVRALNESRQVLGFFINPFDHIGEWSQMNQSYLERALENQSSVDRLLLVADRTKAPEAARQLWDQEPTNAAFLANYAACYFRDTDQLPPNLMETAGRLDPDNGWFPALAAAASANGSVKGESVTSSGKGVHAPKVWTILDPEKLEQSISFLHQAAELPRFESYQKSLGRRRRACLPPTTDVNSALMNASCCSEAEPSSFVAILGISKAIAAKAQVLAISGDKDGFRRLLADWAAISKSMIAQKESGLMDLLVQRAFISTPVRNLKAAADQLSLLDEAKQLDEVSALIELKATERRVRDLSEIDRFYENHGSVVGKPTFNMTTGVPSRPPVLNDIDLMPGRRIDHSLFSSAVAVLLASMFLVITAGTGAYRCRHGRLCRELANRLAS
;
A
#
# COMPACT_ATOMS: atom_id res chain seq x y z
N MET A 1 -7.17 -82.92 37.59
CA MET A 1 -7.92 -81.65 37.46
C MET A 1 -7.25 -80.53 38.24
N ASP A 2 -6.84 -80.75 39.50
CA ASP A 2 -6.14 -79.70 40.28
C ASP A 2 -4.72 -79.37 39.78
N VAL A 3 -3.99 -80.36 39.24
CA VAL A 3 -2.63 -80.15 38.70
C VAL A 3 -2.64 -79.32 37.40
N GLU A 4 -3.66 -79.46 36.55
CA GLU A 4 -3.78 -78.70 35.29
C GLU A 4 -4.20 -77.24 35.52
N LEU A 5 -4.97 -76.98 36.58
CA LEU A 5 -5.35 -75.62 37.00
C LEU A 5 -4.15 -74.86 37.61
N GLU A 6 -3.27 -75.56 38.33
CA GLU A 6 -2.06 -74.99 38.89
C GLU A 6 -1.00 -74.69 37.79
N GLU A 7 -0.91 -75.54 36.77
CA GLU A 7 -0.04 -75.31 35.61
C GLU A 7 -0.56 -74.16 34.71
N ALA A 8 -1.88 -74.03 34.53
CA ALA A 8 -2.49 -72.92 33.80
C ALA A 8 -2.33 -71.58 34.54
N SER A 9 -2.44 -71.59 35.88
CA SER A 9 -2.16 -70.45 36.76
C SER A 9 -0.69 -69.98 36.66
N MET A 10 0.26 -70.92 36.68
CA MET A 10 1.69 -70.61 36.52
C MET A 10 2.06 -70.09 35.12
N ARG A 11 1.36 -70.54 34.07
CA ARG A 11 1.54 -70.03 32.69
C ARG A 11 0.94 -68.64 32.50
N LEU A 12 -0.18 -68.33 33.15
CA LEU A 12 -0.79 -66.99 33.13
C LEU A 12 -0.05 -65.98 34.01
N GLY A 13 0.60 -66.42 35.10
CA GLY A 13 1.43 -65.58 35.97
C GLY A 13 2.74 -65.09 35.35
N LYS A 14 3.20 -65.73 34.26
CA LYS A 14 4.38 -65.34 33.46
C LYS A 14 4.03 -64.57 32.18
N CYS A 15 2.77 -64.21 31.98
CA CYS A 15 2.42 -63.27 30.91
C CYS A 15 2.92 -61.88 31.34
N ASP A 16 4.12 -61.56 30.84
CA ASP A 16 4.96 -60.46 31.26
C ASP A 16 4.22 -59.12 31.22
N ARG A 17 3.60 -58.73 32.35
CA ARG A 17 2.95 -57.42 32.55
C ARG A 17 3.90 -56.25 32.29
N THR A 18 5.20 -56.51 32.16
CA THR A 18 6.22 -55.50 31.81
C THR A 18 6.29 -55.21 30.31
N GLY A 19 5.94 -56.16 29.44
CA GLY A 19 5.98 -56.01 27.97
C GLY A 19 4.95 -55.01 27.45
N TRP A 20 3.69 -55.13 27.89
CA TRP A 20 2.63 -54.19 27.50
C TRP A 20 2.86 -52.78 28.06
N ARG A 21 3.43 -52.68 29.27
CA ARG A 21 3.78 -51.38 29.88
C ARG A 21 4.94 -50.70 29.17
N THR A 22 5.92 -51.45 28.67
CA THR A 22 7.04 -50.91 27.88
C THR A 22 6.62 -50.50 26.47
N ILE A 23 5.73 -51.26 25.84
CA ILE A 23 5.11 -50.90 24.56
C ILE A 23 4.24 -49.65 24.73
N ALA A 24 3.36 -49.59 25.73
CA ALA A 24 2.53 -48.42 26.02
C ALA A 24 3.37 -47.19 26.36
N ALA A 25 4.44 -47.32 27.14
CA ALA A 25 5.35 -46.22 27.44
C ALA A 25 6.08 -45.70 26.17
N ARG A 26 6.44 -46.58 25.24
CA ARG A 26 7.01 -46.18 23.93
C ARG A 26 5.99 -45.44 23.07
N TRP A 27 4.76 -45.92 23.01
CA TRP A 27 3.68 -45.24 22.27
C TRP A 27 3.33 -43.88 22.85
N ILE A 28 3.26 -43.77 24.18
CA ILE A 28 3.07 -42.48 24.87
C ILE A 28 4.25 -41.55 24.59
N GLY A 29 5.49 -42.06 24.61
CA GLY A 29 6.68 -41.30 24.24
C GLY A 29 6.59 -40.75 22.81
N TRP A 30 6.21 -41.59 21.84
CA TRP A 30 6.01 -41.16 20.45
C TRP A 30 4.85 -40.17 20.28
N ALA A 31 3.73 -40.37 20.98
CA ALA A 31 2.60 -39.46 20.94
C ALA A 31 2.96 -38.08 21.51
N VAL A 32 3.73 -38.03 22.60
CA VAL A 32 4.26 -36.78 23.17
C VAL A 32 5.21 -36.10 22.18
N VAL A 33 6.14 -36.84 21.57
CA VAL A 33 7.05 -36.30 20.54
C VAL A 33 6.29 -35.75 19.33
N LEU A 34 5.30 -36.48 18.81
CA LEU A 34 4.49 -36.02 17.67
C LEU A 34 3.64 -34.80 18.02
N THR A 35 3.04 -34.76 19.21
CA THR A 35 2.30 -33.58 19.69
C THR A 35 3.23 -32.38 19.83
N ILE A 36 4.44 -32.59 20.36
CA ILE A 36 5.48 -31.58 20.48
C ILE A 36 5.89 -31.04 19.12
N LEU A 37 6.17 -31.92 18.16
CA LEU A 37 6.57 -31.54 16.80
C LEU A 37 5.46 -30.79 16.06
N SER A 38 4.21 -31.25 16.20
CA SER A 38 3.04 -30.59 15.62
C SER A 38 2.84 -29.20 16.20
N TYR A 39 2.98 -29.06 17.52
CA TYR A 39 2.88 -27.79 18.20
C TYR A 39 4.04 -26.85 17.83
N LEU A 40 5.28 -27.34 17.79
CA LEU A 40 6.43 -26.59 17.27
C LEU A 40 6.19 -26.11 15.84
N GLY A 41 5.60 -26.92 14.97
CA GLY A 41 5.22 -26.51 13.62
C GLY A 41 4.23 -25.34 13.61
N ILE A 42 3.20 -25.39 14.46
CA ILE A 42 2.22 -24.30 14.61
C ILE A 42 2.89 -23.04 15.18
N GLN A 43 3.77 -23.18 16.18
CA GLN A 43 4.47 -22.06 16.82
C GLN A 43 5.49 -21.40 15.90
N VAL A 44 6.26 -22.19 15.15
CA VAL A 44 7.20 -21.69 14.13
C VAL A 44 6.44 -20.92 13.06
N ARG A 45 5.27 -21.43 12.62
CA ARG A 45 4.41 -20.72 11.68
C ARG A 45 3.91 -19.39 12.24
N ALA A 46 3.38 -19.38 13.46
CA ALA A 46 2.87 -18.16 14.11
C ALA A 46 3.99 -17.11 14.37
N LEU A 47 5.18 -17.56 14.76
CA LEU A 47 6.37 -16.71 14.90
C LEU A 47 6.83 -16.16 13.55
N ASN A 48 6.82 -16.98 12.50
CA ASN A 48 7.23 -16.54 11.18
C ASN A 48 6.24 -15.51 10.61
N GLU A 49 4.93 -15.75 10.75
CA GLU A 49 3.90 -14.78 10.37
C GLU A 49 4.06 -13.46 11.16
N SER A 50 4.27 -13.54 12.48
CA SER A 50 4.50 -12.35 13.33
C SER A 50 5.80 -11.62 12.98
N ARG A 51 6.88 -12.35 12.67
CA ARG A 51 8.18 -11.78 12.26
C ARG A 51 8.06 -11.07 10.92
N GLN A 52 7.31 -11.63 9.97
CA GLN A 52 7.08 -11.02 8.66
C GLN A 52 6.24 -9.75 8.77
N VAL A 53 5.20 -9.74 9.61
CA VAL A 53 4.43 -8.52 9.91
C VAL A 53 5.33 -7.46 10.56
N LEU A 54 6.07 -7.82 11.61
CA LEU A 54 6.94 -6.86 12.31
C LEU A 54 8.10 -6.37 11.41
N GLY A 55 8.68 -7.26 10.61
CA GLY A 55 9.73 -6.98 9.64
C GLY A 55 9.27 -6.01 8.56
N PHE A 56 8.04 -6.13 8.07
CA PHE A 56 7.44 -5.16 7.15
C PHE A 56 7.34 -3.75 7.77
N PHE A 57 7.00 -3.64 9.06
CA PHE A 57 6.90 -2.33 9.71
C PHE A 57 8.24 -1.72 10.08
N ILE A 58 9.25 -2.55 10.37
CA ILE A 58 10.59 -2.09 10.73
C ILE A 58 11.39 -1.75 9.47
N ASN A 59 11.30 -2.58 8.42
CA ASN A 59 12.04 -2.40 7.18
C ASN A 59 11.25 -2.96 5.98
N PRO A 60 10.26 -2.20 5.45
CA PRO A 60 9.33 -2.70 4.45
C PRO A 60 10.00 -3.15 3.16
N PHE A 61 11.13 -2.57 2.79
CA PHE A 61 11.83 -2.85 1.52
C PHE A 61 12.58 -4.19 1.52
N ASP A 62 13.08 -4.64 2.67
CA ASP A 62 13.83 -5.90 2.78
C ASP A 62 12.91 -7.13 2.89
N HIS A 63 11.65 -6.93 3.25
CA HIS A 63 10.68 -8.01 3.49
C HIS A 63 9.55 -8.11 2.44
N ILE A 64 9.62 -7.36 1.34
CA ILE A 64 8.61 -7.36 0.27
C ILE A 64 8.34 -8.79 -0.26
N GLY A 65 9.39 -9.60 -0.43
CA GLY A 65 9.27 -10.96 -0.95
C GLY A 65 8.60 -11.95 0.02
N GLU A 66 8.92 -11.88 1.32
CA GLU A 66 8.32 -12.72 2.35
C GLU A 66 6.85 -12.34 2.59
N TRP A 67 6.54 -11.04 2.52
CA TRP A 67 5.20 -10.50 2.68
C TRP A 67 4.28 -10.88 1.50
N SER A 68 4.82 -10.93 0.27
CA SER A 68 4.13 -11.40 -0.93
C SER A 68 3.64 -12.86 -0.79
N GLN A 69 4.45 -13.76 -0.21
CA GLN A 69 4.07 -15.16 0.00
C GLN A 69 2.96 -15.33 1.04
N MET A 70 3.02 -14.56 2.14
CA MET A 70 1.98 -14.61 3.17
C MET A 70 0.65 -14.07 2.64
N ASN A 71 0.71 -12.97 1.86
CA ASN A 71 -0.42 -12.43 1.12
C ASN A 71 -1.05 -13.48 0.19
N GLN A 72 -0.24 -14.28 -0.52
CA GLN A 72 -0.75 -15.30 -1.45
C GLN A 72 -1.66 -16.32 -0.76
N SER A 73 -1.27 -16.88 0.39
CA SER A 73 -2.10 -17.88 1.11
C SER A 73 -3.36 -17.29 1.77
N TYR A 74 -3.35 -16.00 2.08
CA TYR A 74 -4.52 -15.25 2.54
C TYR A 74 -5.46 -14.95 1.37
N LEU A 75 -4.90 -14.51 0.25
CA LEU A 75 -5.59 -14.27 -0.99
C LEU A 75 -6.22 -15.54 -1.53
N GLU A 76 -5.53 -16.67 -1.58
CA GLU A 76 -6.10 -17.97 -2.02
C GLU A 76 -7.41 -18.29 -1.30
N ARG A 77 -7.46 -18.09 0.02
CA ARG A 77 -8.69 -18.25 0.81
C ARG A 77 -9.77 -17.20 0.48
N ALA A 78 -9.37 -15.96 0.23
CA ALA A 78 -10.28 -14.91 -0.24
C ALA A 78 -10.84 -15.20 -1.65
N LEU A 79 -10.11 -15.93 -2.47
CA LEU A 79 -10.41 -16.15 -3.89
C LEU A 79 -11.24 -17.40 -4.14
N GLU A 80 -11.33 -18.35 -3.19
CA GLU A 80 -12.01 -19.64 -3.35
C GLU A 80 -13.43 -19.50 -3.93
N ASN A 81 -14.17 -18.45 -3.54
CA ASN A 81 -15.56 -18.21 -3.98
C ASN A 81 -15.74 -16.96 -4.88
N GLN A 82 -14.65 -16.36 -5.37
CA GLN A 82 -14.70 -15.13 -6.17
C GLN A 82 -14.76 -15.40 -7.68
N SER A 83 -15.38 -14.47 -8.43
CA SER A 83 -15.39 -14.51 -9.90
C SER A 83 -13.98 -14.34 -10.49
N SER A 84 -13.75 -14.77 -11.74
CA SER A 84 -12.44 -14.60 -12.41
C SER A 84 -11.97 -13.14 -12.45
N VAL A 85 -12.92 -12.21 -12.62
CA VAL A 85 -12.67 -10.77 -12.67
C VAL A 85 -12.26 -10.25 -11.29
N ASP A 86 -12.97 -10.66 -10.24
CA ASP A 86 -12.67 -10.22 -8.87
C ASP A 86 -11.34 -10.81 -8.37
N ARG A 87 -11.00 -12.02 -8.84
CA ARG A 87 -9.68 -12.61 -8.62
C ARG A 87 -8.56 -11.78 -9.26
N LEU A 88 -8.73 -11.39 -10.52
CA LEU A 88 -7.76 -10.53 -11.21
C LEU A 88 -7.66 -9.13 -10.57
N LEU A 89 -8.77 -8.60 -10.06
CA LEU A 89 -8.80 -7.32 -9.36
C LEU A 89 -7.99 -7.35 -8.05
N LEU A 90 -7.91 -8.51 -7.38
CA LEU A 90 -7.22 -8.73 -6.11
C LEU A 90 -5.75 -9.16 -6.24
N VAL A 91 -5.39 -9.94 -7.26
CA VAL A 91 -4.12 -10.70 -7.33
C VAL A 91 -3.18 -10.21 -8.44
N ALA A 92 -3.46 -9.08 -9.08
CA ALA A 92 -2.64 -8.57 -10.18
C ALA A 92 -1.14 -8.53 -9.79
N ASP A 93 -0.32 -9.38 -10.42
CA ASP A 93 1.12 -9.45 -10.20
C ASP A 93 1.74 -8.09 -10.53
N ARG A 94 2.37 -7.48 -9.52
CA ARG A 94 2.91 -6.12 -9.58
C ARG A 94 4.13 -6.02 -10.50
N THR A 95 4.85 -7.12 -10.70
CA THR A 95 5.98 -7.16 -11.65
C THR A 95 5.52 -7.06 -13.11
N LYS A 96 4.23 -7.29 -13.34
CA LYS A 96 3.56 -7.36 -14.64
C LYS A 96 2.23 -6.60 -14.62
N ALA A 97 2.18 -5.48 -13.90
CA ALA A 97 0.96 -4.71 -13.70
C ALA A 97 0.21 -4.32 -15.00
N PRO A 98 0.86 -3.98 -16.12
CA PRO A 98 0.17 -3.70 -17.38
C PRO A 98 -0.47 -4.94 -17.98
N GLU A 99 0.17 -6.11 -17.84
CA GLU A 99 -0.33 -7.39 -18.35
C GLU A 99 -1.56 -7.84 -17.55
N ALA A 100 -1.52 -7.72 -16.23
CA ALA A 100 -2.66 -8.03 -15.37
C ALA A 100 -3.84 -7.08 -15.60
N ALA A 101 -3.57 -5.77 -15.74
CA ALA A 101 -4.61 -4.79 -16.06
C ALA A 101 -5.20 -5.01 -17.46
N ARG A 102 -4.38 -5.44 -18.43
CA ARG A 102 -4.83 -5.84 -19.76
C ARG A 102 -5.73 -7.07 -19.70
N GLN A 103 -5.36 -8.11 -18.96
CA GLN A 103 -6.20 -9.30 -18.79
C GLN A 103 -7.57 -8.96 -18.20
N LEU A 104 -7.61 -8.04 -17.23
CA LEU A 104 -8.85 -7.55 -16.64
C LEU A 104 -9.71 -6.82 -17.68
N TRP A 105 -9.09 -5.97 -18.49
CA TRP A 105 -9.74 -5.29 -19.61
C TRP A 105 -10.27 -6.27 -20.68
N ASP A 106 -9.48 -7.28 -21.05
CA ASP A 106 -9.84 -8.27 -22.07
C ASP A 106 -11.05 -9.12 -21.63
N GLN A 107 -11.28 -9.29 -20.32
CA GLN A 107 -12.47 -9.99 -19.79
C GLN A 107 -13.75 -9.16 -19.82
N GLU A 108 -13.67 -7.84 -19.60
CA GLU A 108 -14.82 -6.92 -19.67
C GLU A 108 -14.49 -5.70 -20.56
N PRO A 109 -14.41 -5.84 -21.90
CA PRO A 109 -13.98 -4.78 -22.82
C PRO A 109 -15.04 -3.69 -23.07
N THR A 110 -16.09 -3.67 -22.26
CA THR A 110 -17.09 -2.58 -22.21
C THR A 110 -16.99 -1.77 -20.93
N ASN A 111 -16.08 -2.14 -20.01
CA ASN A 111 -15.93 -1.52 -18.71
C ASN A 111 -14.87 -0.40 -18.76
N ALA A 112 -15.32 0.86 -18.82
CA ALA A 112 -14.45 2.03 -18.88
C ALA A 112 -13.45 2.13 -17.71
N ALA A 113 -13.81 1.59 -16.53
CA ALA A 113 -12.92 1.57 -15.37
C ALA A 113 -11.71 0.66 -15.60
N PHE A 114 -11.91 -0.50 -16.24
CA PHE A 114 -10.82 -1.42 -16.55
C PHE A 114 -9.92 -0.87 -17.66
N LEU A 115 -10.49 -0.21 -18.66
CA LEU A 115 -9.72 0.53 -19.67
C LEU A 115 -8.85 1.61 -19.02
N ALA A 116 -9.42 2.42 -18.11
CA ALA A 116 -8.69 3.46 -17.40
C ALA A 116 -7.52 2.89 -16.58
N ASN A 117 -7.76 1.80 -15.84
CA ASN A 117 -6.71 1.12 -15.08
C ASN A 117 -5.61 0.56 -15.99
N TYR A 118 -5.98 -0.10 -17.09
CA TYR A 118 -5.03 -0.59 -18.08
C TYR A 118 -4.18 0.55 -18.66
N ALA A 119 -4.82 1.64 -19.09
CA ALA A 119 -4.13 2.80 -19.65
C ALA A 119 -3.16 3.44 -18.66
N ALA A 120 -3.56 3.60 -17.39
CA ALA A 120 -2.70 4.15 -16.35
C ALA A 120 -1.48 3.25 -16.06
N CYS A 121 -1.69 1.93 -15.92
CA CYS A 121 -0.60 0.97 -15.71
C CYS A 121 0.36 0.93 -16.90
N TYR A 122 -0.18 0.87 -18.12
CA TYR A 122 0.60 0.84 -19.36
C TYR A 122 1.43 2.12 -19.51
N PHE A 123 0.84 3.28 -19.26
CA PHE A 123 1.56 4.56 -19.33
C PHE A 123 2.69 4.66 -18.30
N ARG A 124 2.44 4.27 -17.05
CA ARG A 124 3.46 4.31 -15.99
C ARG A 124 4.70 3.48 -16.35
N ASP A 125 4.53 2.35 -17.02
CA ASP A 125 5.61 1.39 -17.24
C ASP A 125 6.28 1.55 -18.61
N THR A 126 5.59 2.14 -19.60
CA THR A 126 6.09 2.28 -20.98
C THR A 126 6.27 3.72 -21.44
N ASP A 127 5.81 4.71 -20.66
CA ASP A 127 5.69 6.11 -21.06
C ASP A 127 4.85 6.33 -22.34
N GLN A 128 4.06 5.33 -22.76
CA GLN A 128 3.20 5.36 -23.94
C GLN A 128 1.74 5.07 -23.58
N LEU A 129 0.81 5.41 -24.48
CA LEU A 129 -0.59 5.02 -24.33
C LEU A 129 -0.85 3.68 -25.03
N PRO A 130 -1.82 2.89 -24.56
CA PRO A 130 -2.32 1.75 -25.32
C PRO A 130 -2.79 2.17 -26.72
N PRO A 131 -2.58 1.34 -27.75
CA PRO A 131 -3.12 1.58 -29.08
C PRO A 131 -4.64 1.80 -29.03
N ASN A 132 -5.14 2.74 -29.83
CA ASN A 132 -6.56 3.06 -29.95
C ASN A 132 -7.26 3.47 -28.63
N LEU A 133 -6.50 3.90 -27.60
CA LEU A 133 -7.07 4.34 -26.32
C LEU A 133 -8.15 5.40 -26.52
N MET A 134 -7.84 6.45 -27.29
CA MET A 134 -8.76 7.58 -27.47
C MET A 134 -10.03 7.20 -28.23
N GLU A 135 -9.91 6.37 -29.26
CA GLU A 135 -11.07 5.85 -30.01
C GLU A 135 -11.95 4.97 -29.10
N THR A 136 -11.31 4.07 -28.33
CA THR A 136 -12.03 3.16 -27.43
C THR A 136 -12.71 3.92 -26.30
N ALA A 137 -12.02 4.89 -25.70
CA ALA A 137 -12.56 5.76 -24.65
C ALA A 137 -13.71 6.61 -25.18
N GLY A 138 -13.58 7.19 -26.39
CA GLY A 138 -14.65 7.98 -27.01
C GLY A 138 -15.93 7.17 -27.28
N ARG A 139 -15.82 5.85 -27.49
CA ARG A 139 -16.99 4.97 -27.62
C ARG A 139 -17.63 4.61 -26.28
N LEU A 140 -16.82 4.34 -25.26
CA LEU A 140 -17.30 3.83 -23.97
C LEU A 140 -17.76 4.93 -23.03
N ASP A 141 -17.06 6.06 -23.06
CA ASP A 141 -17.24 7.14 -22.12
C ASP A 141 -16.84 8.51 -22.74
N PRO A 142 -17.60 9.00 -23.74
CA PRO A 142 -17.26 10.21 -24.50
C PRO A 142 -17.20 11.48 -23.64
N ASP A 143 -17.92 11.50 -22.51
CA ASP A 143 -18.09 12.69 -21.67
C ASP A 143 -16.98 12.86 -20.61
N ASN A 144 -15.97 11.98 -20.60
CA ASN A 144 -14.96 11.93 -19.54
C ASN A 144 -13.59 12.48 -19.98
N GLY A 145 -13.26 13.66 -19.47
CA GLY A 145 -12.01 14.38 -19.66
C GLY A 145 -10.76 13.71 -19.08
N TRP A 146 -10.90 12.64 -18.29
CA TRP A 146 -9.73 11.93 -17.76
C TRP A 146 -8.89 11.26 -18.86
N PHE A 147 -9.50 10.68 -19.90
CA PHE A 147 -8.76 10.03 -20.99
C PHE A 147 -7.96 11.02 -21.85
N PRO A 148 -8.54 12.15 -22.33
CA PRO A 148 -7.75 13.19 -22.98
C PRO A 148 -6.68 13.76 -22.05
N ALA A 149 -6.92 13.90 -20.74
CA ALA A 149 -5.88 14.34 -19.82
C ALA A 149 -4.71 13.34 -19.74
N LEU A 150 -4.98 12.03 -19.70
CA LEU A 150 -3.92 11.03 -19.78
C LEU A 150 -3.12 11.13 -21.09
N ALA A 151 -3.81 11.38 -22.22
CA ALA A 151 -3.14 11.60 -23.50
C ALA A 151 -2.30 12.89 -23.54
N ALA A 152 -2.78 13.95 -22.88
CA ALA A 152 -2.02 15.18 -22.67
C ALA A 152 -0.74 14.91 -21.89
N ALA A 153 -0.80 14.08 -20.85
CA ALA A 153 0.34 13.71 -20.03
C ALA A 153 1.38 12.89 -20.81
N ALA A 154 0.93 11.92 -21.61
CA ALA A 154 1.82 11.15 -22.48
C ALA A 154 2.53 12.03 -23.52
N SER A 155 1.81 12.96 -24.12
CA SER A 155 2.38 13.93 -25.07
C SER A 155 3.32 14.93 -24.39
N ALA A 156 3.07 15.29 -23.12
CA ALA A 156 3.95 16.14 -22.33
C ALA A 156 5.29 15.47 -21.99
N ASN A 157 5.36 14.14 -22.01
CA ASN A 157 6.57 13.44 -21.59
C ASN A 157 7.72 13.68 -22.59
N GLY A 158 8.85 14.17 -22.06
CA GLY A 158 10.01 14.55 -22.85
C GLY A 158 9.83 15.80 -23.73
N SER A 159 8.69 16.50 -23.70
CA SER A 159 8.49 17.71 -24.54
C SER A 159 9.17 18.95 -23.97
N VAL A 160 9.38 19.00 -22.66
CA VAL A 160 9.96 20.16 -21.96
C VAL A 160 10.95 19.76 -20.89
N LYS A 161 11.97 20.58 -20.69
CA LYS A 161 12.97 20.45 -19.62
C LYS A 161 13.08 21.77 -18.87
N GLY A 162 12.77 21.75 -17.58
CA GLY A 162 12.93 22.94 -16.75
C GLY A 162 14.33 23.01 -16.17
N GLU A 163 14.96 24.18 -16.24
CA GLU A 163 16.30 24.44 -15.69
C GLU A 163 16.31 24.23 -14.16
N SER A 164 17.34 23.57 -13.63
CA SER A 164 17.46 23.44 -12.17
C SER A 164 17.86 24.78 -11.58
N VAL A 165 17.07 25.30 -10.65
CA VAL A 165 17.47 26.46 -9.87
C VAL A 165 18.64 26.02 -8.98
N THR A 166 19.87 26.42 -9.32
CA THR A 166 21.04 26.20 -8.47
C THR A 166 20.85 26.96 -7.15
N SER A 167 21.07 26.30 -6.02
CA SER A 167 20.72 26.79 -4.67
C SER A 167 21.50 28.04 -4.20
N SER A 168 22.31 28.66 -5.06
CA SER A 168 23.18 29.81 -4.75
C SER A 168 22.68 31.15 -5.31
N GLY A 169 21.59 31.18 -6.08
CA GLY A 169 21.02 32.41 -6.65
C GLY A 169 19.75 32.87 -5.94
N LYS A 170 19.63 34.17 -5.69
CA LYS A 170 18.42 34.82 -5.15
C LYS A 170 17.15 34.31 -5.84
N GLY A 171 16.32 33.59 -5.09
CA GLY A 171 14.92 33.37 -5.43
C GLY A 171 14.47 31.91 -5.36
N VAL A 172 14.28 31.37 -4.15
CA VAL A 172 13.47 30.14 -3.90
C VAL A 172 12.02 30.28 -4.46
N HIS A 173 11.64 31.50 -4.86
CA HIS A 173 10.34 31.90 -5.36
C HIS A 173 10.31 32.37 -6.84
N ALA A 174 11.43 32.31 -7.57
CA ALA A 174 11.44 32.70 -8.99
C ALA A 174 10.69 31.67 -9.88
N PRO A 175 10.00 32.08 -10.95
CA PRO A 175 9.39 31.16 -11.90
C PRO A 175 10.47 30.33 -12.59
N LYS A 176 10.20 29.05 -12.82
CA LYS A 176 11.16 28.15 -13.46
C LYS A 176 11.24 28.47 -14.95
N VAL A 177 12.43 28.58 -15.53
CA VAL A 177 12.60 28.71 -16.98
C VAL A 177 12.52 27.33 -17.62
N TRP A 178 11.71 27.22 -18.67
CA TRP A 178 11.50 25.97 -19.40
C TRP A 178 12.13 26.04 -20.79
N THR A 179 12.92 25.02 -21.13
CA THR A 179 13.39 24.73 -22.48
C THR A 179 12.40 23.78 -23.15
N ILE A 180 11.97 24.12 -24.37
CA ILE A 180 11.11 23.26 -25.19
C ILE A 180 12.01 22.36 -26.01
N LEU A 181 11.88 21.05 -25.79
CA LEU A 181 12.64 20.03 -26.51
C LEU A 181 11.92 19.59 -27.78
N ASP A 182 10.59 19.50 -27.70
CA ASP A 182 9.73 19.07 -28.80
C ASP A 182 8.47 19.95 -28.83
N PRO A 183 8.43 20.97 -29.71
CA PRO A 183 7.30 21.88 -29.83
C PRO A 183 6.01 21.19 -30.27
N GLU A 184 6.09 20.20 -31.16
CA GLU A 184 4.90 19.50 -31.67
C GLU A 184 4.23 18.69 -30.57
N LYS A 185 5.02 17.97 -29.76
CA LYS A 185 4.51 17.26 -28.59
C LYS A 185 3.93 18.20 -27.53
N LEU A 186 4.53 19.37 -27.34
CA LEU A 186 3.98 20.38 -26.44
C LEU A 186 2.61 20.86 -26.93
N GLU A 187 2.48 21.24 -28.21
CA GLU A 187 1.18 21.64 -28.77
C GLU A 187 0.14 20.52 -28.72
N GLN A 188 0.55 19.28 -29.01
CA GLN A 188 -0.33 18.13 -28.91
C GLN A 188 -0.82 17.90 -27.46
N SER A 189 0.07 18.04 -26.48
CA SER A 189 -0.28 17.97 -25.06
C SER A 189 -1.33 19.03 -24.68
N ILE A 190 -1.12 20.27 -25.12
CA ILE A 190 -2.04 21.38 -24.84
C ILE A 190 -3.37 21.21 -25.59
N SER A 191 -3.37 20.67 -26.81
CA SER A 191 -4.60 20.31 -27.53
C SER A 191 -5.44 19.28 -26.76
N PHE A 192 -4.81 18.22 -26.23
CA PHE A 192 -5.52 17.25 -25.41
C PHE A 192 -5.97 17.82 -24.06
N LEU A 193 -5.24 18.80 -23.51
CA LEU A 193 -5.65 19.53 -22.32
C LEU A 193 -6.95 20.32 -22.56
N HIS A 194 -7.03 21.05 -23.68
CA HIS A 194 -8.24 21.76 -24.10
C HIS A 194 -9.43 20.78 -24.20
N GLN A 195 -9.23 19.65 -24.89
CA GLN A 195 -10.27 18.62 -25.00
C GLN A 195 -10.71 18.08 -23.62
N ALA A 196 -9.77 17.85 -22.71
CA ALA A 196 -10.07 17.37 -21.37
C ALA A 196 -10.92 18.38 -20.57
N ALA A 197 -10.62 19.68 -20.71
CA ALA A 197 -11.29 20.75 -19.99
C ALA A 197 -12.70 21.07 -20.52
N GLU A 198 -12.96 20.79 -21.79
CA GLU A 198 -14.27 20.98 -22.44
C GLU A 198 -15.28 19.89 -22.05
N LEU A 199 -14.82 18.73 -21.57
CA LEU A 199 -15.68 17.61 -21.21
C LEU A 199 -16.32 17.77 -19.81
N PRO A 200 -17.58 17.36 -19.64
CA PRO A 200 -18.35 17.66 -18.43
C PRO A 200 -17.97 16.79 -17.21
N ARG A 201 -17.33 15.64 -17.41
CA ARG A 201 -16.92 14.73 -16.34
C ARG A 201 -15.41 14.54 -16.33
N PHE A 202 -14.84 14.35 -15.14
CA PHE A 202 -13.45 13.98 -14.96
C PHE A 202 -13.34 12.87 -13.92
N GLU A 203 -13.29 11.62 -14.35
CA GLU A 203 -13.29 10.45 -13.47
C GLU A 203 -12.21 9.45 -13.87
N SER A 204 -11.32 9.14 -12.92
CA SER A 204 -10.24 8.17 -13.10
C SER A 204 -10.62 6.73 -12.76
N TYR A 205 -11.85 6.53 -12.29
CA TYR A 205 -12.39 5.24 -11.85
C TYR A 205 -11.70 4.55 -10.67
N GLN A 206 -10.54 5.04 -10.20
CA GLN A 206 -9.77 4.42 -9.12
C GLN A 206 -10.63 4.16 -7.88
N LYS A 207 -11.45 5.13 -7.48
CA LYS A 207 -12.40 4.98 -6.38
C LYS A 207 -13.38 3.83 -6.57
N SER A 208 -13.97 3.72 -7.76
CA SER A 208 -14.95 2.68 -8.06
C SER A 208 -14.31 1.29 -8.03
N LEU A 209 -13.09 1.17 -8.57
CA LEU A 209 -12.29 -0.04 -8.53
C LEU A 209 -11.86 -0.40 -7.11
N GLY A 210 -11.43 0.58 -6.31
CA GLY A 210 -11.08 0.38 -4.91
C GLY A 210 -12.26 -0.05 -4.05
N ARG A 211 -13.47 0.47 -4.32
CA ARG A 211 -14.71 0.00 -3.68
C ARG A 211 -15.02 -1.45 -4.06
N ARG A 212 -14.95 -1.80 -5.35
CA ARG A 212 -15.16 -3.18 -5.82
C ARG A 212 -14.14 -4.12 -5.16
N ARG A 213 -12.86 -3.74 -5.14
CA ARG A 213 -11.80 -4.53 -4.51
C ARG A 213 -12.03 -4.76 -3.02
N ARG A 214 -12.39 -3.71 -2.27
CA ARG A 214 -12.71 -3.85 -0.83
C ARG A 214 -13.91 -4.76 -0.59
N ALA A 215 -14.90 -4.78 -1.48
CA ALA A 215 -16.04 -5.69 -1.38
C ALA A 215 -15.66 -7.16 -1.64
N CYS A 216 -14.58 -7.41 -2.39
CA CYS A 216 -14.05 -8.75 -2.65
C CYS A 216 -13.16 -9.28 -1.52
N LEU A 217 -12.69 -8.42 -0.61
CA LEU A 217 -11.83 -8.82 0.50
C LEU A 217 -12.65 -9.47 1.63
N PRO A 218 -12.10 -10.48 2.31
CA PRO A 218 -12.76 -11.12 3.44
C PRO A 218 -12.90 -10.13 4.62
N PRO A 219 -13.91 -10.31 5.48
CA PRO A 219 -14.12 -9.42 6.62
C PRO A 219 -12.90 -9.41 7.55
N THR A 220 -12.57 -8.24 8.07
CA THR A 220 -11.47 -8.09 9.03
C THR A 220 -11.88 -8.65 10.39
N THR A 221 -11.31 -9.80 10.76
CA THR A 221 -11.58 -10.48 12.05
C THR A 221 -10.54 -10.16 13.11
N ASP A 222 -9.33 -9.82 12.69
CA ASP A 222 -8.18 -9.53 13.54
C ASP A 222 -7.22 -8.51 12.88
N VAL A 223 -6.19 -8.11 13.62
CA VAL A 223 -5.17 -7.15 13.14
C VAL A 223 -4.45 -7.67 11.90
N ASN A 224 -4.10 -8.95 11.85
CA ASN A 224 -3.39 -9.51 10.69
C ASN A 224 -4.27 -9.46 9.44
N SER A 225 -5.55 -9.83 9.54
CA SER A 225 -6.51 -9.73 8.45
C SER A 225 -6.73 -8.29 7.99
N ALA A 226 -6.75 -7.31 8.91
CA ALA A 226 -6.83 -5.90 8.56
C ALA A 226 -5.58 -5.43 7.80
N LEU A 227 -4.39 -5.88 8.22
CA LEU A 227 -3.13 -5.59 7.55
C LEU A 227 -3.04 -6.25 6.16
N MET A 228 -3.48 -7.50 6.02
CA MET A 228 -3.55 -8.19 4.72
C MET A 228 -4.60 -7.55 3.79
N ASN A 229 -5.71 -7.04 4.32
CA ASN A 229 -6.67 -6.30 3.48
C ASN A 229 -6.10 -4.95 3.04
N ALA A 230 -5.41 -4.25 3.94
CA ALA A 230 -4.74 -2.99 3.63
C ALA A 230 -3.63 -3.17 2.60
N SER A 231 -2.85 -4.25 2.70
CA SER A 231 -1.85 -4.62 1.71
C SER A 231 -2.46 -4.73 0.32
N CYS A 232 -3.45 -5.61 0.16
CA CYS A 232 -4.09 -5.89 -1.12
C CYS A 232 -4.71 -4.63 -1.75
N CYS A 233 -5.21 -3.69 -0.93
CA CYS A 233 -5.71 -2.41 -1.42
C CYS A 233 -4.61 -1.43 -1.83
N SER A 234 -3.57 -1.28 -1.00
CA SER A 234 -2.44 -0.36 -1.26
C SER A 234 -1.62 -0.79 -2.47
N GLU A 235 -1.55 -2.10 -2.72
CA GLU A 235 -0.67 -2.66 -3.73
C GLU A 235 -1.24 -2.53 -5.15
N ALA A 236 -2.56 -2.42 -5.27
CA ALA A 236 -3.31 -2.60 -6.51
C ALA A 236 -3.84 -1.28 -7.12
N GLU A 237 -3.37 -0.13 -6.64
CA GLU A 237 -3.78 1.18 -7.16
C GLU A 237 -2.55 2.08 -7.44
N PRO A 238 -2.09 2.22 -8.70
CA PRO A 238 -1.36 3.43 -9.04
C PRO A 238 -2.30 4.63 -8.80
N SER A 239 -1.84 5.65 -8.07
CA SER A 239 -2.62 6.88 -7.95
C SER A 239 -2.85 7.42 -9.36
N SER A 240 -4.11 7.42 -9.75
CA SER A 240 -4.57 7.72 -11.11
C SER A 240 -4.22 9.13 -11.55
N PHE A 241 -3.96 10.02 -10.60
CA PHE A 241 -3.53 11.39 -10.88
C PHE A 241 -2.02 11.52 -11.06
N VAL A 242 -1.20 10.59 -10.57
CA VAL A 242 0.26 10.63 -10.78
C VAL A 242 0.57 10.59 -12.26
N ALA A 243 -0.16 9.76 -13.01
CA ALA A 243 -0.04 9.66 -14.45
C ALA A 243 -0.25 11.01 -15.16
N ILE A 244 -1.15 11.87 -14.67
CA ILE A 244 -1.45 13.16 -15.32
C ILE A 244 -0.60 14.32 -14.80
N LEU A 245 0.26 14.10 -13.80
CA LEU A 245 1.03 15.17 -13.18
C LEU A 245 2.01 15.85 -14.15
N GLY A 246 2.47 15.12 -15.18
CA GLY A 246 3.36 15.64 -16.22
C GLY A 246 2.80 16.87 -16.97
N ILE A 247 1.48 16.96 -17.09
CA ILE A 247 0.77 18.07 -17.74
C ILE A 247 1.13 19.42 -17.10
N SER A 248 1.30 19.45 -15.78
CA SER A 248 1.60 20.70 -15.04
C SER A 248 2.85 21.41 -15.55
N LYS A 249 3.85 20.65 -16.03
CA LYS A 249 5.08 21.18 -16.63
C LYS A 249 4.83 21.74 -18.04
N ALA A 250 4.01 21.05 -18.83
CA ALA A 250 3.60 21.51 -20.16
C ALA A 250 2.79 22.82 -20.08
N ILE A 251 1.87 22.93 -19.12
CA ILE A 251 1.13 24.19 -18.85
C ILE A 251 2.09 25.32 -18.53
N ALA A 252 3.06 25.09 -17.61
CA ALA A 252 4.04 26.10 -17.23
C ALA A 252 4.91 26.56 -18.42
N ALA A 253 5.34 25.61 -19.26
CA ALA A 253 6.14 25.91 -20.45
C ALA A 253 5.33 26.63 -21.54
N LYS A 254 4.09 26.19 -21.80
CA LYS A 254 3.21 26.86 -22.77
C LYS A 254 2.86 28.27 -22.34
N ALA A 255 2.66 28.52 -21.05
CA ALA A 255 2.47 29.87 -20.52
C ALA A 255 3.66 30.79 -20.85
N GLN A 256 4.90 30.28 -20.73
CA GLN A 256 6.10 31.01 -21.12
C GLN A 256 6.13 31.32 -22.62
N VAL A 257 5.77 30.36 -23.49
CA VAL A 257 5.66 30.58 -24.95
C VAL A 257 4.68 31.68 -25.27
N LEU A 258 3.48 31.60 -24.68
CA LEU A 258 2.41 32.57 -24.93
C LEU A 258 2.82 33.97 -24.49
N ALA A 259 3.47 34.10 -23.33
CA ALA A 259 4.01 35.36 -22.84
C ALA A 259 5.08 35.97 -23.77
N ILE A 260 5.99 35.15 -24.30
CA ILE A 260 7.02 35.59 -25.26
C ILE A 260 6.38 36.03 -26.58
N SER A 261 5.38 35.29 -27.07
CA SER A 261 4.69 35.59 -28.33
C SER A 261 3.68 36.74 -28.24
N GLY A 262 3.30 37.16 -27.02
CA GLY A 262 2.29 38.19 -26.80
C GLY A 262 0.84 37.72 -26.96
N ASP A 263 0.59 36.40 -27.05
CA ASP A 263 -0.75 35.83 -27.26
C ASP A 263 -1.57 35.79 -25.97
N LYS A 264 -2.38 36.83 -25.77
CA LYS A 264 -3.25 36.98 -24.61
C LYS A 264 -4.43 36.01 -24.62
N ASP A 265 -4.99 35.72 -25.79
CA ASP A 265 -6.19 34.89 -25.90
C ASP A 265 -5.86 33.41 -25.69
N GLY A 266 -4.73 32.96 -26.27
CA GLY A 266 -4.17 31.64 -25.99
C GLY A 266 -3.84 31.47 -24.49
N PHE A 267 -3.30 32.51 -23.84
CA PHE A 267 -3.02 32.47 -22.40
C PHE A 267 -4.29 32.36 -21.56
N ARG A 268 -5.34 33.13 -21.88
CA ARG A 268 -6.63 33.04 -21.16
C ARG A 268 -7.28 31.68 -21.33
N ARG A 269 -7.23 31.09 -22.53
CA ARG A 269 -7.73 29.73 -22.76
C ARG A 269 -6.98 28.74 -21.86
N LEU A 270 -5.65 28.74 -21.92
CA LEU A 270 -4.81 27.86 -21.10
C LEU A 270 -5.13 27.99 -19.59
N LEU A 271 -5.32 29.22 -19.11
CA LEU A 271 -5.68 29.48 -17.71
C LEU A 271 -7.06 28.93 -17.36
N ALA A 272 -8.04 29.08 -18.25
CA ALA A 272 -9.38 28.54 -18.08
C ALA A 272 -9.38 27.00 -18.03
N ASP A 273 -8.60 26.34 -18.90
CA ASP A 273 -8.51 24.87 -18.91
C ASP A 273 -7.86 24.34 -17.63
N TRP A 274 -6.76 24.96 -17.21
CA TRP A 274 -6.10 24.62 -15.95
C TRP A 274 -7.06 24.78 -14.77
N ALA A 275 -7.84 25.85 -14.73
CA ALA A 275 -8.83 26.09 -13.68
C ALA A 275 -9.97 25.06 -13.72
N ALA A 276 -10.48 24.71 -14.91
CA ALA A 276 -11.55 23.74 -15.09
C ALA A 276 -11.13 22.33 -14.61
N ILE A 277 -9.93 21.89 -15.00
CA ILE A 277 -9.38 20.59 -14.57
C ILE A 277 -9.09 20.61 -13.07
N SER A 278 -8.45 21.67 -12.56
CA SER A 278 -8.18 21.81 -11.12
C SER A 278 -9.46 21.73 -10.29
N LYS A 279 -10.52 22.42 -10.72
CA LYS A 279 -11.84 22.37 -10.08
C LYS A 279 -12.44 20.96 -10.11
N SER A 280 -12.33 20.27 -11.24
CA SER A 280 -12.84 18.90 -11.41
C SER A 280 -12.10 17.91 -10.52
N MET A 281 -10.77 18.05 -10.40
CA MET A 281 -9.98 17.24 -9.46
C MET A 281 -10.38 17.49 -8.01
N ILE A 282 -10.56 18.76 -7.59
CA ILE A 282 -10.97 19.12 -6.23
C ILE A 282 -12.40 18.65 -5.91
N ALA A 283 -13.30 18.68 -6.90
CA ALA A 283 -14.68 18.27 -6.73
C ALA A 283 -14.84 16.78 -6.41
N GLN A 284 -13.79 15.96 -6.59
CA GLN A 284 -13.79 14.56 -6.19
C GLN A 284 -13.74 14.43 -4.65
N LYS A 285 -14.93 14.38 -4.03
CA LYS A 285 -15.19 14.36 -2.58
C LYS A 285 -14.54 13.20 -1.79
N GLU A 286 -13.94 12.22 -2.45
CA GLU A 286 -13.38 11.02 -1.81
C GLU A 286 -11.96 10.72 -2.31
N SER A 287 -11.13 11.76 -2.38
CA SER A 287 -9.71 11.66 -2.73
C SER A 287 -8.92 11.06 -1.57
N GLY A 288 -8.09 10.04 -1.85
CA GLY A 288 -7.14 9.54 -0.88
C GLY A 288 -6.04 10.56 -0.59
N LEU A 289 -5.23 10.33 0.44
CA LEU A 289 -4.13 11.22 0.80
C LEU A 289 -3.17 11.48 -0.39
N MET A 290 -2.79 10.42 -1.10
CA MET A 290 -1.91 10.52 -2.26
C MET A 290 -2.54 11.37 -3.37
N ASP A 291 -3.84 11.21 -3.63
CA ASP A 291 -4.54 11.99 -4.64
C ASP A 291 -4.57 13.47 -4.27
N LEU A 292 -4.78 13.81 -2.99
CA LEU A 292 -4.71 15.19 -2.51
C LEU A 292 -3.31 15.80 -2.67
N LEU A 293 -2.25 15.01 -2.42
CA LEU A 293 -0.87 15.46 -2.64
C LEU A 293 -0.58 15.72 -4.12
N VAL A 294 -1.06 14.84 -5.00
CA VAL A 294 -0.89 14.98 -6.45
C VAL A 294 -1.71 16.15 -6.99
N GLN A 295 -2.96 16.33 -6.54
CA GLN A 295 -3.80 17.48 -6.85
C GLN A 295 -3.09 18.79 -6.47
N ARG A 296 -2.53 18.85 -5.26
CA ARG A 296 -1.75 20.00 -4.83
C ARG A 296 -0.55 20.23 -5.74
N ALA A 297 0.20 19.18 -6.09
CA ALA A 297 1.35 19.30 -6.99
C ALA A 297 0.94 19.82 -8.38
N PHE A 298 -0.15 19.30 -8.93
CA PHE A 298 -0.71 19.73 -10.22
C PHE A 298 -1.09 21.22 -10.20
N ILE A 299 -1.78 21.67 -9.15
CA ILE A 299 -2.20 23.07 -9.00
C ILE A 299 -1.00 23.98 -8.76
N SER A 300 -0.09 23.60 -7.86
CA SER A 300 0.99 24.50 -7.41
C SER A 300 2.14 24.66 -8.41
N THR A 301 2.43 23.62 -9.20
CA THR A 301 3.58 23.61 -10.12
C THR A 301 3.53 24.72 -11.18
N PRO A 302 2.42 24.94 -11.91
CA PRO A 302 2.37 25.95 -12.97
C PRO A 302 2.06 27.36 -12.46
N VAL A 303 1.49 27.53 -11.26
CA VAL A 303 0.94 28.83 -10.77
C VAL A 303 1.94 29.98 -10.87
N ARG A 304 3.20 29.76 -10.49
CA ARG A 304 4.22 30.82 -10.57
C ARG A 304 4.56 31.21 -12.00
N ASN A 305 4.65 30.23 -12.90
CA ASN A 305 4.88 30.46 -14.32
C ASN A 305 3.67 31.14 -14.99
N LEU A 306 2.45 30.73 -14.62
CA LEU A 306 1.23 31.38 -15.08
C LEU A 306 1.17 32.84 -14.62
N LYS A 307 1.51 33.12 -13.35
CA LYS A 307 1.54 34.49 -12.83
C LYS A 307 2.55 35.35 -13.59
N ALA A 308 3.79 34.87 -13.75
CA ALA A 308 4.83 35.60 -14.46
C ALA A 308 4.45 35.88 -15.93
N ALA A 309 3.79 34.91 -16.58
CA ALA A 309 3.26 35.10 -17.93
C ALA A 309 2.13 36.14 -17.97
N ALA A 310 1.21 36.13 -17.00
CA ALA A 310 0.14 37.14 -16.88
C ALA A 310 0.72 38.55 -16.67
N ASP A 311 1.72 38.70 -15.80
CA ASP A 311 2.44 39.96 -15.57
C ASP A 311 3.07 40.48 -16.88
N GLN A 312 3.78 39.61 -17.60
CA GLN A 312 4.41 39.95 -18.88
C GLN A 312 3.39 40.35 -19.96
N LEU A 313 2.21 39.73 -19.97
CA LEU A 313 1.12 40.04 -20.91
C LEU A 313 0.26 41.24 -20.46
N SER A 314 0.59 41.87 -19.32
CA SER A 314 -0.19 42.96 -18.71
C SER A 314 -1.64 42.58 -18.41
N LEU A 315 -1.85 41.35 -17.94
CA LEU A 315 -3.14 40.78 -17.51
C LEU A 315 -3.24 40.85 -15.97
N LEU A 316 -3.45 42.06 -15.46
CA LEU A 316 -3.32 42.37 -14.03
C LEU A 316 -4.35 41.64 -13.15
N ASP A 317 -5.57 41.44 -13.64
CA ASP A 317 -6.62 40.75 -12.88
C ASP A 317 -6.33 39.26 -12.74
N GLU A 318 -5.90 38.62 -13.83
CA GLU A 318 -5.49 37.22 -13.84
C GLU A 318 -4.23 37.00 -12.98
N ALA A 319 -3.25 37.91 -13.05
CA ALA A 319 -2.06 37.87 -12.22
C ALA A 319 -2.39 37.96 -10.72
N LYS A 320 -3.35 38.83 -10.35
CA LYS A 320 -3.83 38.97 -8.97
C LYS A 320 -4.50 37.69 -8.48
N GLN A 321 -5.38 37.08 -9.27
CA GLN A 321 -6.03 35.81 -8.92
C GLN A 321 -4.99 34.69 -8.70
N LEU A 322 -3.98 34.61 -9.57
CA LEU A 322 -2.90 33.63 -9.44
C LEU A 322 -2.02 33.90 -8.20
N ASP A 323 -1.84 35.17 -7.84
CA ASP A 323 -1.12 35.55 -6.62
C ASP A 323 -1.89 35.14 -5.37
N GLU A 324 -3.21 35.28 -5.35
CA GLU A 324 -4.06 34.78 -4.26
C GLU A 324 -3.94 33.26 -4.11
N VAL A 325 -3.95 32.51 -5.23
CA VAL A 325 -3.73 31.06 -5.21
C VAL A 325 -2.33 30.71 -4.70
N SER A 326 -1.30 31.41 -5.17
CA SER A 326 0.09 31.21 -4.72
C SER A 326 0.23 31.51 -3.22
N ALA A 327 -0.34 32.60 -2.75
CA ALA A 327 -0.35 33.00 -1.34
C ALA A 327 -1.07 31.96 -0.47
N LEU A 328 -2.18 31.36 -0.93
CA LEU A 328 -2.85 30.28 -0.20
C LEU A 328 -1.98 29.01 -0.11
N ILE A 329 -1.22 28.69 -1.16
CA ILE A 329 -0.28 27.56 -1.17
C ILE A 329 0.89 27.81 -0.21
N GLU A 330 1.44 29.03 -0.20
CA GLU A 330 2.57 29.45 0.63
C GLU A 330 2.19 29.69 2.09
N LEU A 331 1.04 30.28 2.39
CA LEU A 331 0.49 30.41 3.74
C LEU A 331 0.37 29.02 4.39
N LYS A 332 -0.19 28.04 3.66
CA LYS A 332 -0.25 26.65 4.12
C LYS A 332 1.12 26.01 4.28
N ALA A 333 2.12 26.41 3.49
CA ALA A 333 3.50 25.94 3.65
C ALA A 333 4.21 26.58 4.85
N THR A 334 3.82 27.80 5.22
CA THR A 334 4.42 28.60 6.30
C THR A 334 3.76 28.28 7.64
N GLU A 335 2.43 28.10 7.70
CA GLU A 335 1.73 27.55 8.87
C GLU A 335 2.31 26.19 9.31
N ARG A 336 2.76 25.37 8.34
CA ARG A 336 3.50 24.12 8.61
C ARG A 336 4.87 24.33 9.27
N ARG A 337 5.53 25.46 9.03
CA ARG A 337 6.85 25.80 9.61
C ARG A 337 6.73 26.50 10.96
N VAL A 338 5.63 27.22 11.20
CA VAL A 338 5.43 28.05 12.40
C VAL A 338 4.83 27.26 13.57
N ARG A 339 4.04 26.21 13.31
CA ARG A 339 3.64 25.28 14.38
C ARG A 339 4.81 24.34 14.61
N ASP A 340 5.25 24.21 15.87
CA ASP A 340 6.32 23.31 16.26
C ASP A 340 5.83 21.86 16.06
N LEU A 341 5.89 21.38 14.82
CA LEU A 341 5.63 19.98 14.45
C LEU A 341 6.43 19.07 15.38
N SER A 342 7.58 19.54 15.90
CA SER A 342 8.37 18.83 16.89
C SER A 342 7.63 18.50 18.19
N GLU A 343 6.57 19.20 18.62
CA GLU A 343 5.84 18.83 19.85
C GLU A 343 4.85 17.70 19.59
N ILE A 344 4.10 17.75 18.49
CA ILE A 344 3.18 16.68 18.08
C ILE A 344 3.99 15.44 17.63
N ASP A 345 5.06 15.66 16.87
CA ASP A 345 5.99 14.63 16.43
C ASP A 345 6.69 14.02 17.66
N ARG A 346 7.20 14.81 18.61
CA ARG A 346 7.75 14.26 19.88
C ARG A 346 6.70 13.53 20.69
N PHE A 347 5.48 14.05 20.78
CA PHE A 347 4.41 13.38 21.50
C PHE A 347 4.14 12.01 20.88
N TYR A 348 3.98 11.93 19.56
CA TYR A 348 3.79 10.66 18.85
C TYR A 348 5.04 9.76 18.86
N GLU A 349 6.25 10.30 18.76
CA GLU A 349 7.48 9.52 18.86
C GLU A 349 7.57 8.82 20.22
N ASN A 350 7.16 9.51 21.29
CA ASN A 350 7.20 8.99 22.65
C ASN A 350 6.01 8.11 23.01
N HIS A 351 4.82 8.41 22.46
CA HIS A 351 3.55 7.84 22.91
C HIS A 351 2.80 7.07 21.81
N GLY A 352 3.22 7.17 20.55
CA GLY A 352 2.61 6.51 19.40
C GLY A 352 3.01 5.05 19.29
N SER A 353 2.27 4.30 18.47
CA SER A 353 2.52 2.89 18.24
C SER A 353 3.78 2.68 17.38
N VAL A 354 4.55 1.65 17.70
CA VAL A 354 5.72 1.21 16.92
C VAL A 354 5.32 0.90 15.48
N VAL A 355 4.19 0.24 15.29
CA VAL A 355 3.63 -0.12 13.98
C VAL A 355 3.03 1.10 13.25
N GLY A 356 2.48 2.07 13.99
CA GLY A 356 1.88 3.29 13.44
C GLY A 356 2.87 4.41 13.07
N LYS A 357 4.09 4.41 13.64
CA LYS A 357 5.13 5.42 13.41
C LYS A 357 5.49 5.65 11.93
N PRO A 358 5.73 4.61 11.10
CA PRO A 358 6.03 4.82 9.69
C PRO A 358 4.91 5.55 8.94
N THR A 359 3.65 5.22 9.24
CA THR A 359 2.47 5.83 8.60
C THR A 359 2.23 7.24 9.12
N PHE A 360 2.47 7.49 10.41
CA PHE A 360 2.34 8.82 11.00
C PHE A 360 3.32 9.82 10.38
N ASN A 361 4.60 9.45 10.24
CA ASN A 361 5.61 10.31 9.64
C ASN A 361 5.32 10.67 8.17
N MET A 362 4.58 9.80 7.45
CA MET A 362 4.09 10.08 6.09
C MET A 362 2.91 11.07 6.07
N THR A 363 2.18 11.21 7.17
CA THR A 363 0.88 11.93 7.21
C THR A 363 0.90 13.22 8.03
N THR A 364 1.78 13.38 9.01
CA THR A 364 1.88 14.61 9.84
C THR A 364 2.19 15.87 9.06
N GLY A 365 2.92 15.74 7.95
CA GLY A 365 3.25 16.84 7.05
C GLY A 365 2.13 17.25 6.09
N VAL A 366 0.98 16.56 6.10
CA VAL A 366 -0.08 16.76 5.11
C VAL A 366 -1.12 17.80 5.56
N PRO A 367 -1.81 17.66 6.72
CA PRO A 367 -2.77 18.67 7.13
C PRO A 367 -2.04 19.95 7.56
N SER A 368 -2.52 21.11 7.11
CA SER A 368 -1.99 22.42 7.54
C SER A 368 -2.15 22.66 9.05
N ARG A 369 -3.13 21.99 9.67
CA ARG A 369 -3.38 22.02 11.10
C ARG A 369 -3.67 20.58 11.54
N PRO A 370 -2.62 19.80 11.89
CA PRO A 370 -2.86 18.48 12.46
C PRO A 370 -3.70 18.64 13.74
N PRO A 371 -4.68 17.74 13.97
CA PRO A 371 -5.42 17.72 15.22
C PRO A 371 -4.45 17.54 16.39
N VAL A 372 -4.77 18.13 17.54
CA VAL A 372 -4.02 17.85 18.76
C VAL A 372 -4.30 16.40 19.13
N LEU A 373 -3.26 15.58 19.12
CA LEU A 373 -3.37 14.18 19.51
C LEU A 373 -3.39 14.07 21.01
N ASN A 374 -4.31 13.28 21.53
CA ASN A 374 -4.33 12.85 22.91
C ASN A 374 -4.06 11.34 23.01
N ASP A 375 -3.96 10.82 24.24
CA ASP A 375 -3.72 9.40 24.47
C ASP A 375 -4.81 8.48 23.89
N ILE A 376 -6.06 8.94 23.84
CA ILE A 376 -7.20 8.18 23.30
C ILE A 376 -7.03 7.99 21.78
N ASP A 377 -6.53 9.01 21.08
CA ASP A 377 -6.29 8.95 19.64
C ASP A 377 -5.18 7.93 19.29
N LEU A 378 -4.22 7.74 20.20
CA LEU A 378 -3.11 6.80 20.03
C LEU A 378 -3.44 5.37 20.50
N MET A 379 -4.51 5.19 21.28
CA MET A 379 -4.89 3.88 21.83
C MET A 379 -5.08 2.78 20.77
N PRO A 380 -5.75 3.01 19.63
CA PRO A 380 -5.93 1.97 18.62
C PRO A 380 -4.61 1.39 18.13
N GLY A 381 -3.63 2.25 17.83
CA GLY A 381 -2.28 1.82 17.45
C GLY A 381 -1.59 1.05 18.58
N ARG A 382 -1.65 1.55 19.82
CA ARG A 382 -1.04 0.84 20.96
C ARG A 382 -1.66 -0.53 21.19
N ARG A 383 -2.97 -0.68 21.00
CA ARG A 383 -3.66 -1.98 21.12
C ARG A 383 -3.20 -2.96 20.03
N ILE A 384 -2.92 -2.46 18.82
CA ILE A 384 -2.31 -3.24 17.75
C ILE A 384 -0.94 -3.75 18.20
N ASP A 385 -0.06 -2.86 18.66
CA ASP A 385 1.27 -3.25 19.18
C ASP A 385 1.17 -4.28 20.30
N HIS A 386 0.26 -4.05 21.26
CA HIS A 386 0.03 -4.98 22.37
C HIS A 386 -0.48 -6.34 21.90
N SER A 387 -1.35 -6.39 20.89
CA SER A 387 -1.85 -7.65 20.34
C SER A 387 -0.76 -8.45 19.62
N LEU A 388 0.12 -7.75 18.87
CA LEU A 388 1.25 -8.38 18.19
C LEU A 388 2.29 -8.86 19.20
N PHE A 389 2.61 -8.04 20.19
CA PHE A 389 3.56 -8.40 21.25
C PHE A 389 3.05 -9.53 22.13
N SER A 390 1.78 -9.49 22.55
CA SER A 390 1.20 -10.55 23.37
C SER A 390 1.15 -11.88 22.63
N SER A 391 0.87 -11.87 21.33
CA SER A 391 0.93 -13.06 20.48
C SER A 391 2.36 -13.63 20.43
N ALA A 392 3.37 -12.78 20.21
CA ALA A 392 4.76 -13.21 20.21
C ALA A 392 5.22 -13.78 21.57
N VAL A 393 4.86 -13.13 22.68
CA VAL A 393 5.18 -13.60 24.03
C VAL A 393 4.47 -14.90 24.36
N ALA A 394 3.19 -15.04 23.99
CA ALA A 394 2.44 -16.28 24.19
C ALA A 394 3.12 -17.46 23.49
N VAL A 395 3.57 -17.27 22.26
CA VAL A 395 4.32 -18.27 21.49
C VAL A 395 5.66 -18.62 22.17
N LEU A 396 6.40 -17.63 22.66
CA LEU A 396 7.67 -17.85 23.37
C LEU A 396 7.46 -18.65 24.66
N LEU A 397 6.49 -18.26 25.49
CA LEU A 397 6.18 -18.95 26.74
C LEU A 397 5.71 -20.38 26.49
N ALA A 398 4.82 -20.57 25.52
CA ALA A 398 4.38 -21.87 25.04
C ALA A 398 5.56 -22.78 24.66
N SER A 399 6.52 -22.24 23.90
CA SER A 399 7.72 -22.96 23.48
C SER A 399 8.61 -23.34 24.67
N MET A 400 8.78 -22.43 25.64
CA MET A 400 9.53 -22.71 26.87
C MET A 400 8.86 -23.83 27.70
N PHE A 401 7.54 -23.75 27.90
CA PHE A 401 6.79 -24.78 28.63
C PHE A 401 6.95 -26.16 27.99
N LEU A 402 6.93 -26.21 26.66
CA LEU A 402 7.11 -27.43 25.91
C LEU A 402 8.51 -28.03 26.11
N VAL A 403 9.56 -27.20 26.06
CA VAL A 403 10.95 -27.64 26.31
C VAL A 403 11.11 -28.16 27.75
N ILE A 404 10.53 -27.47 28.74
CA ILE A 404 10.57 -27.89 30.16
C ILE A 404 9.83 -29.23 30.33
N THR A 405 8.66 -29.39 29.71
CA THR A 405 7.87 -30.61 29.80
C THR A 405 8.59 -31.78 29.15
N ALA A 406 9.18 -31.57 27.96
CA ALA A 406 10.00 -32.57 27.27
C ALA A 406 11.24 -32.96 28.10
N GLY A 407 11.94 -31.97 28.67
CA GLY A 407 13.10 -32.19 29.53
C GLY A 407 12.76 -32.99 30.78
N THR A 408 11.65 -32.65 31.44
CA THR A 408 11.17 -33.36 32.64
C THR A 408 10.74 -34.80 32.31
N GLY A 409 10.07 -35.00 31.16
CA GLY A 409 9.72 -36.32 30.66
C GLY A 409 10.95 -37.19 30.39
N ALA A 410 11.96 -36.64 29.72
CA ALA A 410 13.22 -37.31 29.45
C ALA A 410 14.00 -37.64 30.74
N TYR A 411 14.07 -36.69 31.68
CA TYR A 411 14.69 -36.86 33.00
C TYR A 411 14.02 -37.99 33.78
N ARG A 412 12.68 -37.99 33.86
CA ARG A 412 11.90 -39.01 34.58
C ARG A 412 12.05 -40.40 33.96
N CYS A 413 12.13 -40.50 32.63
CA CYS A 413 12.38 -41.77 31.95
C CYS A 413 13.79 -42.32 32.21
N ARG A 414 14.80 -41.44 32.23
CA ARG A 414 16.20 -41.83 32.47
C ARG A 414 16.46 -42.20 33.94
N HIS A 415 16.02 -41.36 34.88
CA HIS A 415 16.18 -41.63 36.31
C HIS A 415 15.25 -42.73 36.81
N GLY A 416 14.04 -42.87 36.27
CA GLY A 416 13.14 -43.97 36.63
C GLY A 416 13.67 -45.35 36.22
N ARG A 417 14.60 -45.43 35.26
CA ARG A 417 15.31 -46.65 34.89
C ARG A 417 16.48 -46.92 35.84
N LEU A 418 17.27 -45.89 36.12
CA LEU A 418 18.38 -45.92 37.08
C LEU A 418 17.93 -46.26 38.51
N CYS A 419 16.86 -45.64 39.01
CA CYS A 419 16.31 -45.93 40.33
C CYS A 419 15.74 -47.35 40.41
N ARG A 420 15.15 -47.87 39.32
CA ARG A 420 14.70 -49.29 39.26
C ARG A 420 15.88 -50.25 39.24
N GLU A 421 16.93 -49.96 38.49
CA GLU A 421 18.15 -50.78 38.47
C GLU A 421 18.86 -50.77 39.82
N LEU A 422 18.95 -49.61 40.49
CA LEU A 422 19.53 -49.50 41.83
C LEU A 422 18.68 -50.20 42.90
N ALA A 423 17.34 -50.06 42.85
CA ALA A 423 16.45 -50.75 43.78
C ALA A 423 16.53 -52.28 43.60
N ASN A 424 16.61 -52.78 42.37
CA ASN A 424 16.76 -54.21 42.10
C ASN A 424 18.12 -54.76 42.56
N ARG A 425 19.19 -53.94 42.53
CA ARG A 425 20.52 -54.32 43.02
C ARG A 425 20.67 -54.25 44.55
N LEU A 426 19.83 -53.47 45.22
CA LEU A 426 19.77 -53.41 46.69
C LEU A 426 18.87 -54.50 47.29
N ALA A 427 17.96 -55.06 46.48
CA ALA A 427 17.07 -56.16 46.86
C ALA A 427 17.64 -57.56 46.57
N SER A 428 18.77 -57.65 45.85
CA SER A 428 19.60 -58.84 45.64
C SER A 428 20.75 -58.86 46.63
#